data_AF-A0A511YV29-F1
#
_entry.id   AF-A0A511YV29-F1
#
_cell.length_a   1.000
_cell.length_b   1.000
_cell.length_c   1.000
_cell.angle_alpha   90.00
_cell.angle_beta   90.00
_cell.angle_gamma   90.00
#
_symmetry.space_group_name_H-M   'P 1'
#
loop_
_entity.id
_entity.type
_entity.pdbx_description
1 polymer ?
#
loop_
_entity_poly.entity_id
_entity_poly.type
_entity_poly.pdbx_seq_one_letter_code
_entity_poly.pdbx_strand_id
1 'polypeptide(L)' 'MIALPLPGALSLPDVRGEHRALQVTWHERTGVFVVSVWRGGACVASAHLAPAAAAELIGSLADGLAQRAARA' A
#
# COMPACT_ATOMS: atom_id res chain seq x y z
N MET A 1 -9.70 6.18 -14.19
CA MET A 1 -10.47 5.03 -13.66
C MET A 1 -9.56 4.29 -12.70
N ILE A 2 -9.83 4.31 -11.38
CA ILE A 2 -9.10 3.45 -10.43
C ILE A 2 -9.85 2.12 -10.48
N ALA A 3 -9.17 1.03 -10.86
CA ALA A 3 -9.76 -0.29 -10.85
C ALA A 3 -10.35 -0.55 -9.45
N LEU A 4 -11.64 -0.91 -9.37
CA LEU A 4 -12.28 -1.27 -8.11
C LEU A 4 -11.42 -2.34 -7.41
N PRO A 5 -11.20 -2.23 -6.10
CA PRO A 5 -10.40 -3.22 -5.39
C PRO A 5 -11.05 -4.59 -5.59
N LEU A 6 -10.27 -5.54 -6.13
CA LEU A 6 -10.60 -6.95 -6.03
C LEU A 6 -10.88 -7.29 -4.56
N PRO A 7 -11.73 -8.28 -4.24
CA PRO A 7 -11.89 -8.75 -2.87
C PRO A 7 -10.52 -9.03 -2.24
N GLY A 8 -10.22 -8.39 -1.10
CA GLY A 8 -8.92 -8.49 -0.44
C GLY A 8 -7.85 -7.50 -0.91
N ALA A 9 -8.20 -6.54 -1.77
CA ALA A 9 -7.33 -5.43 -2.15
C ALA A 9 -7.67 -4.15 -1.37
N LEU A 10 -6.66 -3.49 -0.81
CA LEU A 10 -6.78 -2.13 -0.29
C LEU A 10 -6.31 -1.15 -1.38
N SER A 11 -7.06 -0.10 -1.65
CA SER A 11 -6.65 0.99 -2.54
C SER A 11 -6.70 2.32 -1.79
N LEU A 12 -5.55 2.96 -1.63
CA LEU A 12 -5.39 4.24 -0.95
C LEU A 12 -5.07 5.34 -1.97
N PRO A 13 -5.79 6.48 -1.98
CA PRO A 13 -5.43 7.60 -2.84
C PRO A 13 -4.09 8.21 -2.40
N ASP A 14 -3.27 8.60 -3.36
CA ASP A 14 -2.06 9.37 -3.11
C ASP A 14 -2.43 10.84 -2.85
N VAL A 15 -1.88 11.44 -1.79
CA VAL A 15 -2.12 12.85 -1.43
C VAL A 15 -1.69 13.83 -2.52
N ARG A 16 -0.83 13.41 -3.45
CA ARG A 16 -0.42 14.20 -4.63
C ARG A 16 -1.52 14.31 -5.70
N GLY A 17 -2.63 13.56 -5.58
CA GLY A 17 -3.74 13.61 -6.52
C GLY A 17 -3.44 12.96 -7.89
N GLU A 18 -4.06 13.49 -8.95
CA GLU A 18 -3.77 13.14 -10.35
C GLU A 18 -3.93 11.64 -10.69
N HIS A 19 -5.01 11.02 -10.21
CA HIS A 19 -5.30 9.59 -10.42
C HIS A 19 -4.15 8.66 -9.99
N ARG A 20 -3.48 9.02 -8.90
CA ARG A 20 -2.45 8.19 -8.26
C ARG A 20 -3.02 7.47 -7.05
N ALA A 21 -2.61 6.22 -6.89
CA ALA A 21 -3.03 5.40 -5.77
C ALA A 21 -1.93 4.41 -5.38
N LEU A 22 -1.93 4.02 -4.11
CA LEU A 22 -1.25 2.83 -3.63
C LEU A 22 -2.27 1.70 -3.56
N GLN A 23 -1.96 0.53 -4.11
CA GLN A 23 -2.75 -0.68 -3.93
C GLN A 23 -1.96 -1.75 -3.19
N VAL A 24 -2.62 -2.44 -2.27
CA VAL A 24 -2.07 -3.59 -1.54
C VAL A 24 -2.96 -4.79 -1.80
N THR A 25 -2.38 -5.89 -2.28
CA THR A 25 -3.07 -7.16 -2.53
C THR A 25 -2.31 -8.34 -1.94
N TRP A 26 -2.98 -9.47 -1.76
CA TRP A 26 -2.34 -10.73 -1.36
C TRP A 26 -2.26 -11.69 -2.55
N HIS A 27 -1.12 -12.35 -2.73
CA HIS A 27 -0.93 -13.36 -3.76
C HIS A 27 -0.74 -14.75 -3.13
N GLU A 28 -1.84 -15.52 -3.06
CA GLU A 28 -1.93 -16.82 -2.37
C GLU A 28 -0.80 -17.80 -2.74
N ARG A 29 -0.52 -17.93 -4.04
CA ARG A 29 0.43 -18.94 -4.54
C ARG A 29 1.88 -18.69 -4.10
N THR A 30 2.23 -17.43 -3.84
CA THR A 30 3.60 -17.08 -3.41
C THR A 30 3.66 -16.64 -1.96
N GLY A 31 2.51 -16.48 -1.29
CA GLY A 31 2.45 -16.10 0.12
C GLY A 31 3.03 -14.71 0.40
N VAL A 32 2.80 -13.75 -0.50
CA VAL A 32 3.33 -12.38 -0.36
C VAL A 32 2.24 -11.33 -0.51
N PHE A 33 2.45 -10.19 0.14
CA PHE A 33 1.73 -8.96 -0.16
C PHE A 33 2.38 -8.29 -1.37
N VAL A 34 1.57 -7.78 -2.30
CA VAL A 34 2.03 -6.93 -3.40
C VAL A 34 1.60 -5.51 -3.10
N VAL A 35 2.58 -4.63 -2.89
CA VAL A 35 2.37 -3.19 -2.74
C VAL A 35 2.72 -2.54 -4.07
N SER A 36 1.75 -1.86 -4.68
CA SER A 36 1.89 -1.31 -6.03
C SER A 36 1.49 0.16 -6.10
N VAL A 37 2.19 0.92 -6.93
CA VAL A 37 1.93 2.33 -7.22
C VAL A 37 1.26 2.42 -8.58
N TRP A 38 0.11 3.08 -8.60
CA TRP A 38 -0.69 3.28 -9.80
C TRP A 38 -0.70 4.74 -10.21
N ARG A 39 -0.68 5.01 -11.52
CA ARG A 39 -0.85 6.34 -12.11
C ARG A 39 -1.68 6.23 -13.38
N GLY A 40 -2.76 6.99 -13.47
CA GLY A 40 -3.58 7.03 -14.69
C GLY A 40 -4.20 5.67 -15.05
N GLY A 41 -4.42 4.79 -14.07
CA GLY A 41 -4.95 3.45 -14.29
C GLY A 41 -3.91 2.39 -14.69
N ALA A 42 -2.62 2.71 -14.71
CA ALA A 42 -1.54 1.76 -14.94
C ALA A 42 -0.68 1.58 -13.68
N CYS A 43 -0.25 0.35 -13.42
CA CYS A 43 0.78 0.06 -12.42
C CYS A 43 2.14 0.53 -12.93
N VAL A 44 2.79 1.42 -12.19
CA VAL A 44 4.10 2.02 -12.58
C VAL A 44 5.25 1.55 -11.69
N ALA A 45 4.96 0.92 -10.55
CA ALA A 45 5.94 0.28 -9.69
C ALA A 45 5.26 -0.75 -8.76
N SER A 46 5.98 -1.79 -8.37
CA SER A 46 5.52 -2.74 -7.37
C SER A 46 6.68 -3.30 -6.53
N ALA A 47 6.34 -3.72 -5.32
CA ALA A 47 7.20 -4.46 -4.41
C ALA A 47 6.45 -5.68 -3.85
N HIS A 48 7.13 -6.81 -3.72
CA HIS A 48 6.60 -8.00 -3.08
C HIS A 48 7.16 -8.08 -1.66
N LEU A 49 6.28 -8.10 -0.67
CA LEU A 49 6.63 -8.16 0.74
C LEU A 49 6.25 -9.51 1.31
N ALA A 50 7.21 -10.20 1.89
CA ALA A 50 6.92 -11.33 2.77
C ALA A 50 6.10 -10.86 3.99
N PRO A 51 5.33 -11.74 4.65
CA PRO A 51 4.49 -11.35 5.79
C PRO A 51 5.26 -10.63 6.92
N ALA A 52 6.50 -11.06 7.21
CA ALA A 52 7.34 -10.41 8.22
C ALA A 52 7.67 -8.96 7.85
N ALA A 53 8.10 -8.72 6.60
CA ALA A 53 8.39 -7.37 6.11
C ALA A 53 7.14 -6.47 6.06
N ALA A 54 5.97 -7.06 5.76
CA ALA A 54 4.71 -6.34 5.83
C ALA A 54 4.37 -5.91 7.28
N ALA A 55 4.62 -6.78 8.26
CA ALA A 55 4.46 -6.44 9.68
C ALA A 55 5.43 -5.33 10.13
N GLU A 56 6.69 -5.39 9.69
CA GLU A 56 7.69 -4.33 9.95
C GLU A 56 7.27 -2.98 9.36
N LEU A 57 6.72 -2.98 8.14
CA LEU A 57 6.17 -1.77 7.51
C LEU A 57 5.02 -1.19 8.32
N ILE A 58 4.07 -2.02 8.78
CA ILE A 58 2.94 -1.58 9.62
C ILE A 58 3.46 -0.96 10.92
N GLY A 59 4.42 -1.60 11.60
CA GLY A 59 5.04 -1.06 12.81
C GLY A 59 5.69 0.30 12.57
N SER A 60 6.47 0.41 11.49
CA SER A 60 7.14 1.67 11.12
C SER A 60 6.15 2.82 10.87
N LEU A 61 5.00 2.52 10.24
CA LEU A 61 3.93 3.50 10.03
C LEU A 61 3.27 3.91 11.35
N ALA A 62 2.96 2.95 12.22
CA ALA A 62 2.36 3.21 13.53
C ALA A 62 3.27 4.07 14.42
N ASP A 63 4.56 3.74 14.49
CA ASP A 63 5.56 4.52 15.24
C ASP A 63 5.68 5.94 14.68
N GLY A 64 5.69 6.08 13.35
CA GLY A 64 5.75 7.38 12.70
C GLY A 64 4.54 8.27 12.99
N LEU A 65 3.35 7.67 13.13
CA LEU A 65 2.11 8.36 13.54
C LEU A 65 2.17 8.79 15.01
N ALA A 66 2.56 7.87 15.91
CA ALA A 66 2.68 8.16 17.34
C ALA A 66 3.67 9.30 17.62
N GLN A 67 4.84 9.28 16.96
CA GLN A 67 5.85 10.32 17.09
C GLN A 67 5.36 11.70 16.63
N ARG A 68 4.46 11.76 15.64
CA ARG A 68 3.89 13.02 15.12
C ARG A 68 2.77 13.54 16.01
N ALA A 69 1.93 12.66 16.53
CA ALA A 69 0.89 13.03 17.48
C ALA A 69 1.47 13.64 18.76
N ALA A 70 2.60 13.11 19.26
CA ALA A 70 3.28 13.64 20.44
C ALA A 70 3.93 15.03 20.25
N ARG A 71 4.01 15.53 19.01
CA ARG A 71 4.59 16.84 18.66
C ARG A 71 3.54 17.90 18.32
N ALA A 72 2.27 17.50 18.23
CA ALA A 72 1.13 18.37 17.95
C ALA A 72 0.50 18.85 19.25
#